data_AF-C7HVF1-F1
#
_entry.id   AF-C7HVF1-F1
#
_cell.length_a   1.000
_cell.length_b   1.000
_cell.length_c   1.000
_cell.angle_alpha   90.00
_cell.angle_beta   90.00
_cell.angle_gamma   90.00
#
_symmetry.space_group_name_H-M   'P 1'
#
loop_
_entity.id
_entity.type
_entity.pdbx_description
1 polymer ?
#
loop_
_entity_poly.entity_id
_entity_poly.type
_entity_poly.pdbx_seq_one_letter_code
_entity_poly.pdbx_strand_id
1 'polypeptide(L)'
;EPKEGETVKAVATVDGKSPSEEATATVGKADDKGTKVGGDVKPVKPTDDKQDTGIKVENPDDDTKVTAKDEDGKDVPVEIDKDGNVIVTPGTNVDGPITVTIEDPDLPGGKVEIEVPVEGHEKGKDDNNSDKDGNKTIADKTNPTVPSKTEVKDKNNLTDEEKDKVKKAIEDANKDKFPQGTKVEIGKDGTATITYPDGSVDIIKGNDLVIQKAKAGASGSINRVNSSNTGKNVKTGVGSSATILATLAAAVSGLFASKKRKND
;
A
#
# COMPACT_ATOMS: atom_id res chain seq x y z
N GLU A 1 -9.40 46.13 -18.19
CA GLU A 1 -10.24 46.93 -17.26
C GLU A 1 -9.39 47.93 -16.49
N PRO A 2 -9.99 48.95 -15.86
CA PRO A 2 -9.31 49.71 -14.80
C PRO A 2 -9.09 48.82 -13.55
N LYS A 3 -8.06 49.12 -12.76
CA LYS A 3 -7.64 48.31 -11.61
C LYS A 3 -8.22 48.81 -10.28
N GLU A 4 -8.20 47.96 -9.25
CA GLU A 4 -8.55 48.36 -7.88
C GLU A 4 -7.74 49.60 -7.46
N GLY A 5 -8.43 50.62 -6.91
CA GLY A 5 -7.84 51.90 -6.53
C GLY A 5 -7.59 52.88 -7.69
N GLU A 6 -7.82 52.49 -8.95
CA GLU A 6 -7.71 53.38 -10.09
C GLU A 6 -8.85 54.43 -10.07
N THR A 7 -8.50 55.70 -10.21
CA THR A 7 -9.48 56.79 -10.31
C THR A 7 -9.80 57.05 -11.77
N VAL A 8 -10.98 56.64 -12.22
CA VAL A 8 -11.49 56.98 -13.55
C VAL A 8 -12.07 58.40 -13.53
N LYS A 9 -11.77 59.16 -14.57
CA LYS A 9 -12.15 60.57 -14.74
C LYS A 9 -12.97 60.73 -16.01
N ALA A 10 -14.08 61.44 -15.93
CA ALA A 10 -14.97 61.72 -17.06
C ALA A 10 -15.24 63.23 -17.16
N VAL A 11 -15.12 63.76 -18.38
CA VAL A 11 -15.42 65.15 -18.73
C VAL A 11 -16.21 65.14 -20.03
N ALA A 12 -17.30 65.88 -20.10
CA ALA A 12 -18.08 66.06 -21.32
C ALA A 12 -17.68 67.38 -22.02
N THR A 13 -17.46 67.32 -23.33
CA THR A 13 -17.16 68.49 -24.17
C THR A 13 -18.16 68.61 -25.31
N VAL A 14 -18.55 69.85 -25.63
CA VAL A 14 -19.39 70.18 -26.79
C VAL A 14 -18.65 71.25 -27.60
N ASP A 15 -18.59 71.10 -28.93
CA ASP A 15 -17.83 72.00 -29.80
C ASP A 15 -18.20 73.47 -29.57
N GLY A 16 -17.17 74.30 -29.38
CA GLY A 16 -17.32 75.73 -29.10
C GLY A 16 -17.72 76.10 -27.67
N LYS A 17 -17.76 75.15 -26.72
CA LYS A 17 -18.01 75.42 -25.29
C LYS A 17 -16.91 74.89 -24.38
N SER A 18 -16.81 75.49 -23.20
CA SER A 18 -15.99 74.97 -22.10
C SER A 18 -16.42 73.56 -21.70
N PRO A 19 -15.49 72.69 -21.25
CA PRO A 19 -15.83 71.36 -20.75
C PRO A 19 -16.73 71.40 -19.52
N SER A 20 -17.38 70.28 -19.19
CA SER A 20 -17.99 70.08 -17.88
C SER A 20 -16.96 70.11 -16.76
N GLU A 21 -17.43 70.23 -15.52
CA GLU A 21 -16.61 69.86 -14.37
C GLU A 21 -16.21 68.37 -14.46
N GLU A 22 -15.08 68.02 -13.83
CA GLU A 22 -14.51 66.67 -13.86
C GLU A 22 -15.27 65.77 -12.88
N ALA A 23 -15.98 64.77 -13.41
CA ALA A 23 -16.56 63.71 -12.60
C ALA A 23 -15.50 62.62 -12.37
N THR A 24 -15.28 62.24 -11.11
CA THR A 24 -14.31 61.21 -10.74
C THR A 24 -14.99 60.07 -9.99
N ALA A 25 -14.58 58.83 -10.28
CA ALA A 25 -14.97 57.66 -9.50
C ALA A 25 -13.73 56.78 -9.26
N THR A 26 -13.58 56.29 -8.03
CA THR A 26 -12.54 55.31 -7.68
C THR A 26 -13.08 53.90 -7.87
N VAL A 27 -12.35 53.05 -8.60
CA VAL A 27 -12.67 51.64 -8.73
C VAL A 27 -12.46 50.95 -7.39
N GLY A 28 -13.56 50.46 -6.81
CA GLY A 28 -13.54 49.69 -5.57
C GLY A 28 -12.86 48.34 -5.74
N LYS A 29 -12.56 47.70 -4.61
CA LYS A 29 -12.12 46.30 -4.58
C LYS A 29 -13.18 45.41 -5.22
N ALA A 30 -12.76 44.49 -6.09
CA ALA A 30 -13.66 43.45 -6.58
C ALA A 30 -13.99 42.48 -5.44
N ASP A 31 -15.27 42.13 -5.30
CA ASP A 31 -15.69 41.07 -4.38
C ASP A 31 -15.05 39.75 -4.86
N ASP A 32 -14.03 39.31 -4.15
CA ASP A 32 -13.28 38.09 -4.45
C ASP A 32 -14.07 36.89 -3.94
N LYS A 33 -14.97 36.41 -4.81
CA LYS A 33 -16.03 35.44 -4.53
C LYS A 33 -15.54 34.01 -4.31
N GLY A 34 -14.32 33.67 -4.72
CA GLY A 34 -13.87 32.29 -4.67
C GLY A 34 -13.71 31.75 -3.26
N THR A 35 -13.88 30.44 -3.11
CA THR A 35 -13.78 29.70 -1.86
C THR A 35 -12.39 29.89 -1.23
N LYS A 36 -12.36 30.13 0.08
CA LYS A 36 -11.12 30.32 0.86
C LYS A 36 -11.14 29.48 2.12
N VAL A 37 -9.99 28.93 2.48
CA VAL A 37 -9.79 28.20 3.73
C VAL A 37 -8.81 28.96 4.63
N GLY A 38 -9.15 29.09 5.90
CA GLY A 38 -8.32 29.73 6.92
C GLY A 38 -8.79 29.37 8.32
N GLY A 39 -8.58 30.27 9.28
CA GLY A 39 -8.85 30.04 10.71
C GLY A 39 -7.65 29.45 11.47
N ASP A 40 -7.76 29.44 12.79
CA ASP A 40 -6.74 28.92 13.70
C ASP A 40 -7.17 27.53 14.20
N VAL A 41 -6.46 26.49 13.78
CA VAL A 41 -6.77 25.10 14.11
C VAL A 41 -6.74 24.87 15.64
N LYS A 42 -7.79 24.27 16.17
CA LYS A 42 -7.97 23.91 17.58
C LYS A 42 -7.91 22.38 17.74
N PRO A 43 -7.38 21.87 18.86
CA PRO A 43 -7.47 20.45 19.16
C PRO A 43 -8.93 20.04 19.44
N VAL A 44 -9.29 18.84 19.01
CA VAL A 44 -10.59 18.20 19.28
C VAL A 44 -10.41 17.00 20.22
N LYS A 45 -11.49 16.46 20.78
CA LYS A 45 -11.50 15.33 21.72
C LYS A 45 -12.08 14.07 21.08
N PRO A 46 -11.60 12.88 21.48
CA PRO A 46 -12.12 11.59 21.01
C PRO A 46 -13.51 11.27 21.61
N THR A 47 -14.54 12.01 21.19
CA THR A 47 -15.92 11.84 21.64
C THR A 47 -16.89 11.83 20.45
N ASP A 48 -18.07 11.24 20.65
CA ASP A 48 -19.15 11.21 19.65
C ASP A 48 -19.92 12.55 19.56
N ASP A 49 -19.42 13.62 20.19
CA ASP A 49 -19.97 14.98 20.13
C ASP A 49 -19.40 15.76 18.94
N LYS A 50 -20.21 16.67 18.38
CA LYS A 50 -19.79 17.64 17.36
C LYS A 50 -18.84 18.69 17.93
N GLN A 51 -17.74 18.97 17.24
CA GLN A 51 -16.67 19.86 17.71
C GLN A 51 -16.15 20.77 16.61
N ASP A 52 -15.95 22.05 16.95
CA ASP A 52 -15.33 23.07 16.11
C ASP A 52 -13.82 22.84 16.00
N THR A 53 -13.34 22.62 14.77
CA THR A 53 -11.91 22.45 14.46
C THR A 53 -11.13 23.76 14.45
N GLY A 54 -11.80 24.92 14.47
CA GLY A 54 -11.20 26.23 14.23
C GLY A 54 -10.87 26.53 12.75
N ILE A 55 -11.01 25.55 11.85
CA ILE A 55 -10.91 25.75 10.40
C ILE A 55 -12.19 26.47 9.92
N LYS A 56 -12.01 27.51 9.12
CA LYS A 56 -13.10 28.28 8.51
C LYS A 56 -12.99 28.26 6.99
N VAL A 57 -14.11 27.95 6.34
CA VAL A 57 -14.32 28.07 4.89
C VAL A 57 -15.15 29.33 4.63
N GLU A 58 -14.63 30.25 3.83
CA GLU A 58 -15.33 31.46 3.40
C GLU A 58 -15.82 31.31 1.97
N ASN A 59 -17.06 31.76 1.71
CA ASN A 59 -17.79 31.61 0.45
C ASN A 59 -17.92 30.17 -0.09
N PRO A 60 -18.24 29.15 0.74
CA PRO A 60 -18.49 27.80 0.21
C PRO A 60 -19.68 27.79 -0.76
N ASP A 61 -19.60 26.98 -1.80
CA ASP A 61 -20.63 26.79 -2.82
C ASP A 61 -20.99 25.30 -3.04
N ASP A 62 -21.67 24.99 -4.14
CA ASP A 62 -22.12 23.62 -4.47
C ASP A 62 -20.97 22.69 -4.91
N ASP A 63 -19.82 23.23 -5.33
CA ASP A 63 -18.62 22.47 -5.69
C ASP A 63 -17.68 22.28 -4.46
N THR A 64 -17.81 23.09 -3.40
CA THR A 64 -17.08 22.92 -2.14
C THR A 64 -17.44 21.59 -1.44
N LYS A 65 -16.48 20.67 -1.36
CA LYS A 65 -16.62 19.36 -0.71
C LYS A 65 -15.64 19.20 0.46
N VAL A 66 -16.16 18.90 1.65
CA VAL A 66 -15.34 18.57 2.83
C VAL A 66 -15.38 17.07 3.13
N THR A 67 -14.24 16.50 3.51
CA THR A 67 -14.09 15.13 4.03
C THR A 67 -13.08 15.13 5.17
N ALA A 68 -13.16 14.14 6.07
CA ALA A 68 -12.22 13.99 7.17
C ALA A 68 -11.88 12.52 7.40
N LYS A 69 -10.62 12.22 7.74
CA LYS A 69 -10.12 10.88 8.02
C LYS A 69 -9.22 10.87 9.24
N ASP A 70 -9.25 9.79 10.01
CA ASP A 70 -8.26 9.52 11.05
C ASP A 70 -6.94 8.96 10.46
N GLU A 71 -5.92 8.71 11.29
CA GLU A 71 -4.63 8.19 10.82
C GLU A 71 -4.72 6.75 10.27
N ASP A 72 -5.69 5.97 10.74
CA ASP A 72 -6.10 4.66 10.19
C ASP A 72 -6.78 4.78 8.79
N GLY A 73 -7.06 6.00 8.33
CA GLY A 73 -7.69 6.29 7.03
C GLY A 73 -9.22 6.09 7.00
N LYS A 74 -9.84 5.86 8.16
CA LYS A 74 -11.28 5.66 8.35
C LYS A 74 -11.99 7.01 8.38
N ASP A 75 -13.19 7.04 7.79
CA ASP A 75 -13.95 8.28 7.62
C ASP A 75 -14.49 8.82 8.95
N VAL A 76 -14.19 10.10 9.22
CA VAL A 76 -14.71 10.86 10.36
C VAL A 76 -15.85 11.75 9.85
N PRO A 77 -17.05 11.72 10.49
CA PRO A 77 -18.14 12.62 10.12
C PRO A 77 -17.73 14.09 10.24
N VAL A 78 -17.95 14.84 9.16
CA VAL A 78 -17.59 16.26 9.05
C VAL A 78 -18.68 17.02 8.29
N GLU A 79 -18.92 18.28 8.69
CA GLU A 79 -19.83 19.21 8.03
C GLU A 79 -19.26 20.63 8.07
N ILE A 80 -19.71 21.50 7.17
CA ILE A 80 -19.50 22.96 7.27
C ILE A 80 -20.79 23.55 7.83
N ASP A 81 -20.69 24.38 8.88
CA ASP A 81 -21.85 25.06 9.46
C ASP A 81 -22.28 26.31 8.65
N LYS A 82 -23.30 27.02 9.13
CA LYS A 82 -23.85 28.20 8.41
C LYS A 82 -22.92 29.42 8.44
N ASP A 83 -21.96 29.44 9.35
CA ASP A 83 -20.99 30.52 9.54
C ASP A 83 -19.64 30.19 8.86
N GLY A 84 -19.54 29.01 8.24
CA GLY A 84 -18.38 28.51 7.51
C GLY A 84 -17.41 27.69 8.36
N ASN A 85 -17.72 27.38 9.62
CA ASN A 85 -16.80 26.61 10.47
C ASN A 85 -16.87 25.11 10.12
N VAL A 86 -15.71 24.44 10.08
CA VAL A 86 -15.65 22.99 9.86
C VAL A 86 -15.84 22.27 11.20
N ILE A 87 -16.92 21.50 11.29
CA ILE A 87 -17.34 20.77 12.48
C ILE A 87 -17.09 19.27 12.23
N VAL A 88 -16.32 18.63 13.11
CA VAL A 88 -16.05 17.18 13.06
C VAL A 88 -16.72 16.44 14.22
N THR A 89 -16.94 15.14 14.07
CA THR A 89 -17.38 14.23 15.15
C THR A 89 -16.38 13.07 15.25
N PRO A 90 -15.26 13.21 15.98
CA PRO A 90 -14.16 12.24 15.97
C PRO A 90 -14.59 10.82 16.37
N GLY A 91 -15.47 10.73 17.37
CA GLY A 91 -15.86 9.47 17.98
C GLY A 91 -14.82 8.91 18.94
N THR A 92 -15.22 7.90 19.71
CA THR A 92 -14.34 7.27 20.74
C THR A 92 -13.24 6.34 20.18
N ASN A 93 -13.22 6.12 18.86
CA ASN A 93 -12.30 5.19 18.18
C ASN A 93 -11.55 5.89 17.03
N VAL A 94 -11.28 7.19 17.16
CA VAL A 94 -10.39 7.97 16.26
C VAL A 94 -8.94 7.65 16.59
N ASP A 95 -8.05 7.56 15.60
CA ASP A 95 -6.60 7.46 15.85
C ASP A 95 -5.81 8.63 15.24
N GLY A 96 -4.75 9.03 15.93
CA GLY A 96 -3.90 10.15 15.56
C GLY A 96 -4.63 11.49 15.32
N PRO A 97 -3.98 12.46 14.65
CA PRO A 97 -4.60 13.67 14.15
C PRO A 97 -5.55 13.40 12.98
N ILE A 98 -6.69 14.11 12.94
CA ILE A 98 -7.67 14.00 11.86
C ILE A 98 -7.19 14.82 10.67
N THR A 99 -7.05 14.20 9.49
CA THR A 99 -6.81 14.90 8.23
C THR A 99 -8.14 15.37 7.66
N VAL A 100 -8.36 16.68 7.64
CA VAL A 100 -9.49 17.34 6.97
C VAL A 100 -9.07 17.73 5.57
N THR A 101 -9.80 17.27 4.55
CA THR A 101 -9.60 17.61 3.14
C THR A 101 -10.79 18.43 2.64
N ILE A 102 -10.51 19.62 2.11
CA ILE A 102 -11.49 20.50 1.47
C ILE A 102 -11.13 20.59 -0.01
N GLU A 103 -12.03 20.14 -0.88
CA GLU A 103 -11.89 20.15 -2.35
C GLU A 103 -12.81 21.22 -2.92
N ASP A 104 -12.28 22.07 -3.80
CA ASP A 104 -13.01 23.17 -4.43
C ASP A 104 -12.19 23.72 -5.63
N PRO A 105 -12.79 23.98 -6.81
CA PRO A 105 -12.08 24.49 -7.99
C PRO A 105 -11.37 25.84 -7.80
N ASP A 106 -11.86 26.72 -6.91
CA ASP A 106 -11.29 28.04 -6.65
C ASP A 106 -10.09 27.99 -5.68
N LEU A 107 -9.92 26.88 -4.96
CA LEU A 107 -8.77 26.69 -4.06
C LEU A 107 -7.46 26.43 -4.83
N PRO A 108 -6.30 26.88 -4.29
CA PRO A 108 -5.02 26.70 -4.95
C PRO A 108 -4.65 25.22 -5.10
N GLY A 109 -4.80 24.69 -6.33
CA GLY A 109 -4.58 23.27 -6.63
C GLY A 109 -5.83 22.40 -6.53
N GLY A 110 -7.02 22.99 -6.39
CA GLY A 110 -8.30 22.28 -6.34
C GLY A 110 -8.62 21.62 -4.99
N LYS A 111 -7.68 21.64 -4.03
CA LYS A 111 -7.85 21.07 -2.69
C LYS A 111 -6.88 21.65 -1.66
N VAL A 112 -7.28 21.59 -0.40
CA VAL A 112 -6.46 21.91 0.78
C VAL A 112 -6.61 20.77 1.80
N GLU A 113 -5.50 20.36 2.43
CA GLU A 113 -5.44 19.32 3.46
C GLU A 113 -4.89 19.94 4.76
N ILE A 114 -5.58 19.72 5.89
CA ILE A 114 -5.26 20.31 7.19
C ILE A 114 -5.33 19.21 8.27
N GLU A 115 -4.28 19.08 9.07
CA GLU A 115 -4.27 18.17 10.23
C GLU A 115 -4.86 18.87 11.45
N VAL A 116 -5.93 18.29 12.02
CA VAL A 116 -6.58 18.71 13.26
C VAL A 116 -6.09 17.81 14.40
N PRO A 117 -5.36 18.33 15.40
CA PRO A 117 -4.88 17.53 16.52
C PRO A 117 -6.04 16.96 17.35
N VAL A 118 -5.87 15.74 17.87
CA VAL A 118 -6.82 15.12 18.81
C VAL A 118 -6.18 15.02 20.20
N GLU A 119 -6.89 15.46 21.24
CA GLU A 119 -6.42 15.41 22.62
C GLU A 119 -6.17 13.95 23.04
N GLY A 120 -4.90 13.63 23.29
CA GLY A 120 -4.48 12.30 23.75
C GLY A 120 -4.15 11.29 22.64
N HIS A 121 -4.26 11.67 21.36
CA HIS A 121 -3.87 10.82 20.23
C HIS A 121 -2.75 11.52 19.43
N GLU A 122 -1.54 10.96 19.47
CA GLU A 122 -0.36 11.50 18.80
C GLU A 122 -0.12 10.82 17.45
N LYS A 123 0.50 11.55 16.52
CA LYS A 123 0.78 11.05 15.18
C LYS A 123 1.71 9.83 15.19
N GLY A 124 1.32 8.77 14.49
CA GLY A 124 2.07 7.53 14.36
C GLY A 124 2.02 6.63 15.61
N LYS A 125 0.97 6.74 16.42
CA LYS A 125 0.72 5.90 17.60
C LYS A 125 -0.71 5.39 17.63
N ASP A 126 -0.84 4.08 17.83
CA ASP A 126 -2.08 3.39 18.22
C ASP A 126 -2.53 3.84 19.63
N ASP A 127 -3.24 4.95 19.69
CA ASP A 127 -3.77 5.53 20.93
C ASP A 127 -5.24 5.13 21.17
N ASN A 128 -5.95 4.64 20.14
CA ASN A 128 -7.29 4.03 20.26
C ASN A 128 -7.30 2.51 20.49
N ASN A 129 -6.16 1.83 20.36
CA ASN A 129 -6.03 0.37 20.37
C ASN A 129 -6.70 -0.37 19.20
N SER A 130 -6.72 0.21 18.00
CA SER A 130 -7.04 -0.47 16.74
C SER A 130 -6.07 -1.63 16.43
N ASP A 131 -4.81 -1.53 16.88
CA ASP A 131 -3.80 -2.60 16.78
C ASP A 131 -4.08 -3.79 17.74
N LYS A 132 -4.95 -3.63 18.75
CA LYS A 132 -5.34 -4.74 19.65
C LYS A 132 -6.36 -5.67 18.98
N ASP A 133 -5.80 -6.51 18.10
CA ASP A 133 -6.38 -7.72 17.51
C ASP A 133 -7.61 -7.56 16.61
N GLY A 134 -8.17 -6.35 16.49
CA GLY A 134 -9.25 -6.01 15.56
C GLY A 134 -8.80 -5.95 14.09
N ASN A 135 -7.80 -5.12 13.77
CA ASN A 135 -7.51 -4.73 12.38
C ASN A 135 -6.32 -5.45 11.70
N LYS A 136 -5.66 -6.40 12.37
CA LYS A 136 -4.61 -7.24 11.74
C LYS A 136 -5.15 -7.90 10.46
N THR A 137 -4.46 -7.73 9.35
CA THR A 137 -4.84 -8.36 8.07
C THR A 137 -4.77 -9.88 8.15
N ILE A 138 -5.30 -10.56 7.13
CA ILE A 138 -5.11 -12.00 6.99
C ILE A 138 -3.61 -12.31 6.94
N ALA A 139 -2.83 -11.54 6.15
CA ALA A 139 -1.37 -11.70 6.08
C ALA A 139 -0.70 -11.68 7.47
N ASP A 140 -1.02 -10.68 8.32
CA ASP A 140 -0.46 -10.55 9.68
C ASP A 140 -0.84 -11.70 10.63
N LYS A 141 -1.97 -12.36 10.36
CA LYS A 141 -2.49 -13.51 11.12
C LYS A 141 -1.98 -14.85 10.57
N THR A 142 -1.50 -14.88 9.33
CA THR A 142 -0.95 -16.07 8.66
C THR A 142 0.57 -16.09 8.69
N ASN A 143 1.16 -17.27 8.48
CA ASN A 143 2.60 -17.39 8.21
C ASN A 143 2.81 -18.56 7.25
N PRO A 144 2.89 -18.33 5.94
CA PRO A 144 3.01 -19.38 4.93
C PRO A 144 4.20 -20.31 5.17
N THR A 145 3.92 -21.62 5.18
CA THR A 145 4.94 -22.66 5.14
C THR A 145 5.67 -22.59 3.80
N VAL A 146 6.98 -22.35 3.82
CA VAL A 146 7.81 -22.48 2.61
C VAL A 146 8.03 -23.98 2.32
N PRO A 147 7.65 -24.48 1.13
CA PRO A 147 7.83 -25.89 0.76
C PRO A 147 9.29 -26.21 0.42
N SER A 148 9.59 -27.51 0.25
CA SER A 148 10.86 -27.96 -0.33
C SER A 148 11.11 -27.37 -1.72
N LYS A 149 12.37 -27.00 -2.00
CA LYS A 149 12.73 -26.30 -3.24
C LYS A 149 12.49 -27.15 -4.49
N THR A 150 11.87 -26.54 -5.50
CA THR A 150 11.62 -27.15 -6.81
C THR A 150 12.83 -26.98 -7.73
N GLU A 151 13.22 -28.04 -8.43
CA GLU A 151 14.31 -27.98 -9.41
C GLU A 151 13.83 -27.42 -10.75
N VAL A 152 14.42 -26.30 -11.19
CA VAL A 152 14.09 -25.60 -12.44
C VAL A 152 15.30 -25.50 -13.39
N LYS A 153 15.07 -25.28 -14.68
CA LYS A 153 16.13 -25.13 -15.70
C LYS A 153 16.86 -23.78 -15.59
N ASP A 154 16.10 -22.70 -15.40
CA ASP A 154 16.61 -21.36 -15.19
C ASP A 154 15.81 -20.68 -14.08
N LYS A 155 16.49 -20.33 -12.99
CA LYS A 155 15.85 -19.70 -11.82
C LYS A 155 15.38 -18.26 -12.09
N ASN A 156 15.86 -17.62 -13.16
CA ASN A 156 15.48 -16.25 -13.51
C ASN A 156 14.34 -16.20 -14.56
N ASN A 157 14.00 -17.35 -15.16
CA ASN A 157 12.96 -17.45 -16.19
C ASN A 157 12.34 -18.87 -16.21
N LEU A 158 11.51 -19.15 -15.20
CA LEU A 158 10.70 -20.37 -15.10
C LEU A 158 9.75 -20.50 -16.30
N THR A 159 9.63 -21.71 -16.83
CA THR A 159 8.53 -22.06 -17.75
C THR A 159 7.20 -22.16 -17.00
N ASP A 160 6.08 -22.12 -17.71
CA ASP A 160 4.76 -22.18 -17.06
C ASP A 160 4.54 -23.52 -16.34
N GLU A 161 5.08 -24.64 -16.86
CA GLU A 161 5.07 -25.95 -16.19
C GLU A 161 6.05 -26.05 -15.00
N GLU A 162 6.97 -25.11 -14.85
CA GLU A 162 7.82 -24.95 -13.66
C GLU A 162 7.09 -24.11 -12.61
N LYS A 163 6.41 -23.02 -13.02
CA LYS A 163 5.54 -22.21 -12.15
C LYS A 163 4.41 -23.04 -11.54
N ASP A 164 3.70 -23.84 -12.34
CA ASP A 164 2.60 -24.69 -11.86
C ASP A 164 3.05 -25.67 -10.78
N LYS A 165 4.28 -26.20 -10.87
CA LYS A 165 4.86 -27.08 -9.84
C LYS A 165 5.18 -26.33 -8.55
N VAL A 166 5.78 -25.14 -8.66
CA VAL A 166 6.08 -24.29 -7.50
C VAL A 166 4.78 -23.87 -6.81
N LYS A 167 3.79 -23.40 -7.58
CA LYS A 167 2.45 -23.05 -7.11
C LYS A 167 1.80 -24.22 -6.37
N LYS A 168 1.74 -25.40 -7.01
CA LYS A 168 1.15 -26.59 -6.40
C LYS A 168 1.89 -27.02 -5.12
N ALA A 169 3.21 -26.89 -5.06
CA ALA A 169 3.98 -27.20 -3.85
C ALA A 169 3.67 -26.23 -2.70
N ILE A 170 3.45 -24.94 -2.99
CA ILE A 170 3.02 -23.94 -2.00
C ILE A 170 1.60 -24.23 -1.53
N GLU A 171 0.66 -24.46 -2.45
CA GLU A 171 -0.73 -24.81 -2.12
C GLU A 171 -0.81 -26.12 -1.30
N ASP A 172 -0.05 -27.15 -1.67
CA ASP A 172 0.00 -28.42 -0.94
C ASP A 172 0.56 -28.28 0.49
N ALA A 173 1.51 -27.37 0.71
CA ALA A 173 2.14 -27.12 2.01
C ALA A 173 1.36 -26.16 2.93
N ASN A 174 0.27 -25.56 2.44
CA ASN A 174 -0.49 -24.51 3.13
C ASN A 174 -2.01 -24.72 3.12
N LYS A 175 -2.49 -25.93 2.78
CA LYS A 175 -3.94 -26.24 2.70
C LYS A 175 -4.74 -25.96 3.97
N ASP A 176 -4.08 -26.03 5.11
CA ASP A 176 -4.61 -25.78 6.46
C ASP A 176 -4.44 -24.32 6.91
N LYS A 177 -3.63 -23.53 6.20
CA LYS A 177 -3.30 -22.13 6.53
C LYS A 177 -3.99 -21.10 5.64
N PHE A 178 -4.21 -21.43 4.37
CA PHE A 178 -4.81 -20.49 3.42
C PHE A 178 -6.33 -20.44 3.57
N PRO A 179 -6.93 -19.27 3.87
CA PRO A 179 -8.38 -19.13 3.87
C PRO A 179 -8.94 -19.26 2.45
N GLN A 180 -10.22 -19.63 2.37
CA GLN A 180 -10.92 -19.77 1.09
C GLN A 180 -10.90 -18.43 0.31
N GLY A 181 -10.47 -18.49 -0.94
CA GLY A 181 -10.33 -17.31 -1.82
C GLY A 181 -8.89 -16.78 -1.95
N THR A 182 -7.94 -17.32 -1.18
CA THR A 182 -6.50 -17.05 -1.36
C THR A 182 -6.04 -17.42 -2.78
N LYS A 183 -5.26 -16.55 -3.40
CA LYS A 183 -4.66 -16.73 -4.73
C LYS A 183 -3.14 -16.83 -4.61
N VAL A 184 -2.54 -17.77 -5.34
CA VAL A 184 -1.08 -17.90 -5.45
C VAL A 184 -0.67 -17.65 -6.89
N GLU A 185 0.26 -16.72 -7.11
CA GLU A 185 0.84 -16.37 -8.41
C GLU A 185 2.37 -16.49 -8.35
N ILE A 186 3.01 -16.98 -9.42
CA ILE A 186 4.45 -17.23 -9.48
C ILE A 186 5.09 -16.36 -10.57
N GLY A 187 6.05 -15.53 -10.18
CA GLY A 187 6.87 -14.72 -11.06
C GLY A 187 7.82 -15.52 -11.95
N LYS A 188 8.42 -14.86 -12.95
CA LYS A 188 9.41 -15.50 -13.85
C LYS A 188 10.68 -15.91 -13.11
N ASP A 189 11.00 -15.24 -12.02
CA ASP A 189 12.11 -15.52 -11.09
C ASP A 189 11.77 -16.56 -10.00
N GLY A 190 10.55 -17.13 -10.05
CA GLY A 190 10.05 -18.08 -9.06
C GLY A 190 9.57 -17.45 -7.75
N THR A 191 9.57 -16.11 -7.62
CA THR A 191 8.97 -15.44 -6.46
C THR A 191 7.46 -15.67 -6.46
N ALA A 192 6.92 -16.07 -5.31
CA ALA A 192 5.50 -16.31 -5.14
C ALA A 192 4.83 -15.13 -4.43
N THR A 193 3.74 -14.65 -5.02
CA THR A 193 2.82 -13.68 -4.42
C THR A 193 1.58 -14.43 -3.97
N ILE A 194 1.23 -14.30 -2.68
CA ILE A 194 0.05 -14.89 -2.08
C ILE A 194 -0.90 -13.74 -1.76
N THR A 195 -2.03 -13.64 -2.45
CA THR A 195 -3.05 -12.60 -2.21
C THR A 195 -4.23 -13.20 -1.45
N TYR A 196 -4.55 -12.64 -0.30
CA TYR A 196 -5.64 -13.09 0.57
C TYR A 196 -6.99 -12.45 0.18
N PRO A 197 -8.13 -12.98 0.68
CA PRO A 197 -9.46 -12.45 0.37
C PRO A 197 -9.72 -10.99 0.78
N ASP A 198 -8.98 -10.46 1.76
CA ASP A 198 -9.02 -9.06 2.21
C ASP A 198 -8.12 -8.14 1.36
N GLY A 199 -7.41 -8.69 0.37
CA GLY A 199 -6.46 -7.96 -0.47
C GLY A 199 -5.05 -7.85 0.11
N SER A 200 -4.81 -8.32 1.34
CA SER A 200 -3.47 -8.38 1.93
C SER A 200 -2.57 -9.39 1.19
N VAL A 201 -1.25 -9.22 1.27
CA VAL A 201 -0.30 -9.96 0.44
C VAL A 201 0.90 -10.47 1.23
N ASP A 202 1.20 -11.76 1.06
CA ASP A 202 2.46 -12.38 1.46
C ASP A 202 3.38 -12.59 0.25
N ILE A 203 4.71 -12.52 0.46
CA ILE A 203 5.72 -12.73 -0.58
C ILE A 203 6.74 -13.77 -0.14
N ILE A 204 6.83 -14.90 -0.86
CA ILE A 204 7.89 -15.90 -0.69
C ILE A 204 8.90 -15.75 -1.82
N LYS A 205 10.17 -15.50 -1.47
CA LYS A 205 11.24 -15.21 -2.46
C LYS A 205 11.58 -16.44 -3.30
N GLY A 206 11.81 -16.24 -4.60
CA GLY A 206 12.15 -17.33 -5.52
C GLY A 206 13.36 -18.17 -5.09
N ASN A 207 14.40 -17.55 -4.51
CA ASN A 207 15.56 -18.28 -3.98
C ASN A 207 15.22 -19.28 -2.86
N ASP A 208 14.09 -19.14 -2.18
CA ASP A 208 13.61 -20.04 -1.14
C ASP A 208 12.70 -21.15 -1.69
N LEU A 209 12.17 -20.98 -2.90
CA LEU A 209 11.24 -21.88 -3.58
C LEU A 209 11.88 -22.70 -4.70
N VAL A 210 12.92 -22.20 -5.38
CA VAL A 210 13.54 -22.86 -6.53
C VAL A 210 15.05 -23.00 -6.42
N ILE A 211 15.56 -24.06 -7.05
CA ILE A 211 16.98 -24.28 -7.28
C ILE A 211 17.22 -24.58 -8.76
N GLN A 212 18.27 -24.00 -9.33
CA GLN A 212 18.63 -24.29 -10.71
C GLN A 212 19.31 -25.66 -10.79
N LYS A 213 18.83 -26.54 -11.68
CA LYS A 213 19.51 -27.80 -11.98
C LYS A 213 20.93 -27.51 -12.48
N ALA A 214 21.92 -28.19 -11.92
CA ALA A 214 23.29 -28.09 -12.40
C ALA A 214 23.34 -28.43 -13.90
N LYS A 215 23.84 -27.50 -14.72
CA LYS A 215 23.95 -27.70 -16.17
C LYS A 215 24.93 -28.85 -16.43
N ALA A 216 24.40 -29.99 -16.88
CA ALA A 216 25.19 -31.08 -17.45
C ALA A 216 25.94 -30.54 -18.68
N GLY A 217 27.17 -30.08 -18.49
CA GLY A 217 27.93 -29.33 -19.50
C GLY A 217 28.74 -28.13 -18.99
N ALA A 218 28.66 -27.76 -17.71
CA ALA A 218 29.60 -26.80 -17.11
C ALA A 218 30.90 -27.49 -16.67
N SER A 219 31.78 -27.76 -17.63
CA SER A 219 33.21 -27.98 -17.36
C SER A 219 33.74 -26.81 -16.53
N GLY A 220 34.55 -27.10 -15.50
CA GLY A 220 34.80 -26.17 -14.41
C GLY A 220 35.46 -24.85 -14.82
N SER A 221 35.18 -23.81 -14.04
CA SER A 221 35.89 -22.52 -14.06
C SER A 221 37.35 -22.70 -13.63
N ILE A 222 38.21 -23.15 -14.54
CA ILE A 222 39.66 -23.06 -14.34
C ILE A 222 40.12 -21.68 -14.80
N ASN A 223 40.25 -20.77 -13.84
CA ASN A 223 40.94 -19.51 -14.03
C ASN A 223 42.45 -19.81 -14.21
N ARG A 224 42.93 -19.94 -15.46
CA ARG A 224 44.36 -20.08 -15.78
C ARG A 224 44.82 -18.94 -16.68
N VAL A 225 45.72 -18.14 -16.12
CA VAL A 225 46.40 -17.03 -16.78
C VAL A 225 47.50 -17.58 -17.72
N ASN A 226 47.74 -16.81 -18.78
CA ASN A 226 48.96 -16.73 -19.58
C ASN A 226 49.20 -17.73 -20.73
N SER A 227 49.44 -17.10 -21.88
CA SER A 227 50.44 -17.39 -22.93
C SER A 227 50.62 -18.78 -23.52
N SER A 228 50.75 -18.78 -24.84
CA SER A 228 51.20 -19.90 -25.67
C SER A 228 52.57 -20.45 -25.27
N ASN A 229 52.65 -21.75 -24.99
CA ASN A 229 53.70 -22.59 -25.61
C ASN A 229 53.45 -24.11 -25.48
N THR A 230 53.48 -24.79 -26.64
CA THR A 230 54.25 -26.01 -26.92
C THR A 230 54.33 -27.14 -25.88
N GLY A 231 53.81 -28.35 -26.23
CA GLY A 231 54.53 -29.61 -25.92
C GLY A 231 53.74 -30.83 -25.39
N LYS A 232 53.43 -31.76 -26.31
CA LYS A 232 53.46 -33.24 -26.20
C LYS A 232 52.82 -34.04 -25.02
N ASN A 233 52.15 -35.12 -25.45
CA ASN A 233 52.03 -36.48 -24.87
C ASN A 233 50.84 -36.89 -23.95
N VAL A 234 49.99 -37.78 -24.52
CA VAL A 234 49.37 -39.05 -24.02
C VAL A 234 49.09 -39.26 -22.51
N LYS A 235 48.04 -39.98 -22.08
CA LYS A 235 47.43 -41.22 -22.61
C LYS A 235 45.97 -41.40 -22.14
N THR A 236 45.17 -42.22 -22.84
CA THR A 236 43.78 -42.57 -22.49
C THR A 236 43.67 -43.59 -21.34
N GLY A 237 42.55 -43.56 -20.60
CA GLY A 237 42.28 -44.47 -19.47
C GLY A 237 40.83 -44.46 -18.95
N VAL A 238 39.95 -45.17 -19.67
CA VAL A 238 38.73 -45.90 -19.24
C VAL A 238 38.04 -45.55 -17.91
N GLY A 239 36.69 -45.45 -17.93
CA GLY A 239 35.88 -46.04 -16.85
C GLY A 239 34.63 -45.29 -16.38
N SER A 240 33.53 -45.34 -17.13
CA SER A 240 32.18 -45.14 -16.59
C SER A 240 31.51 -46.50 -16.41
N SER A 241 30.88 -46.80 -15.26
CA SER A 241 29.76 -47.77 -15.08
C SER A 241 29.38 -48.09 -13.60
N ALA A 242 28.20 -48.73 -13.45
CA ALA A 242 27.65 -49.52 -12.32
C ALA A 242 26.89 -48.74 -11.20
N THR A 243 25.54 -48.82 -11.02
CA THR A 243 24.59 -49.95 -10.69
C THR A 243 24.69 -50.44 -9.23
N ILE A 244 23.63 -50.94 -8.54
CA ILE A 244 22.32 -51.52 -8.95
C ILE A 244 21.17 -51.07 -8.00
N LEU A 245 19.90 -51.28 -8.40
CA LEU A 245 18.69 -51.30 -7.53
C LEU A 245 18.75 -52.43 -6.48
N ALA A 246 18.11 -52.24 -5.31
CA ALA A 246 17.83 -53.31 -4.35
C ALA A 246 16.41 -53.20 -3.77
N THR A 247 15.53 -54.14 -4.13
CA THR A 247 14.24 -54.40 -3.46
C THR A 247 14.44 -55.43 -2.36
N LEU A 248 13.77 -55.25 -1.22
CA LEU A 248 13.66 -56.28 -0.18
C LEU A 248 12.32 -56.15 0.55
N ALA A 249 11.45 -57.14 0.34
CA ALA A 249 10.29 -57.39 1.17
C ALA A 249 10.56 -58.65 1.99
N ALA A 250 10.31 -58.60 3.30
CA ALA A 250 10.35 -59.76 4.18
C ALA A 250 9.28 -59.59 5.26
N ALA A 251 8.26 -60.46 5.24
CA ALA A 251 7.30 -60.58 6.32
C ALA A 251 7.82 -61.57 7.36
N VAL A 252 7.75 -61.23 8.65
CA VAL A 252 7.87 -62.21 9.74
C VAL A 252 6.78 -61.94 10.78
N SER A 253 6.15 -63.02 11.21
CA SER A 253 5.00 -63.07 12.09
C SER A 253 5.37 -62.82 13.56
N GLY A 254 4.41 -62.33 14.35
CA GLY A 254 4.27 -62.80 15.75
C GLY A 254 4.13 -61.75 16.86
N LEU A 255 2.94 -61.76 17.46
CA LEU A 255 2.75 -61.86 18.91
C LEU A 255 3.25 -60.71 19.83
N PHE A 256 2.33 -59.83 20.25
CA PHE A 256 2.08 -59.56 21.67
C PHE A 256 0.60 -59.20 21.90
N ALA A 257 0.03 -59.66 23.02
CA ALA A 257 -1.39 -59.50 23.34
C ALA A 257 -1.59 -59.00 24.78
N SER A 258 -2.82 -58.55 25.08
CA SER A 258 -3.28 -57.90 26.33
C SER A 258 -3.02 -56.38 26.39
N LYS A 259 -3.89 -55.57 27.02
CA LYS A 259 -5.00 -55.93 27.92
C LYS A 259 -6.23 -55.02 27.75
N LYS A 260 -7.40 -55.63 27.59
CA LYS A 260 -8.70 -54.96 27.71
C LYS A 260 -9.04 -54.78 29.18
N ARG A 261 -9.39 -53.56 29.59
CA ARG A 261 -10.27 -53.29 30.75
C ARG A 261 -11.11 -52.07 30.40
N LYS A 262 -12.42 -52.26 30.41
CA LYS A 262 -13.44 -51.22 30.30
C LYS A 262 -14.44 -51.54 31.41
N ASN A 263 -14.52 -50.69 32.41
CA ASN A 263 -15.57 -50.67 33.41
C ASN A 263 -16.18 -49.27 33.34
N ASP A 264 -17.52 -49.25 33.46
CA ASP A 264 -18.42 -48.11 33.32
C ASP A 264 -18.42 -47.43 31.93
#